data_AF-A0A7V5YH53-F1
#
_entry.id   AF-A0A7V5YH53-F1
#
_cell.length_a   1.000
_cell.length_b   1.000
_cell.length_c   1.000
_cell.angle_alpha   90.00
_cell.angle_beta   90.00
_cell.angle_gamma   90.00
#
_symmetry.space_group_name_H-M   'P 1'
#
loop_
_entity.id
_entity.type
_entity.pdbx_description
1 polymer ?
#
loop_
_entity_poly.entity_id
_entity_poly.type
_entity_poly.pdbx_seq_one_letter_code
_entity_poly.pdbx_strand_id
1 'polypeptide(L)'
;MNLFVQAIYLASGLSLAYIFLVYRSNPLRRLPASRVTISFVVGMLAVIPVILIKHILPLSEGSTLFTSFISAGMIEEGVKFALMAATIWRFSFPDLSEPLDLVIYFGILGVGFGIYEDFSYLFSGTYSVWEAGDIGQFHRVLQVLVIARAFPGHILFDSLAGFLLGRARFLTSRRTRGWWIVGAFALAVALHGSYNMIAVYGGSIPLLTYIVVLVGAFLHLRRRALERSPFRATIAYVKGEVDDWQYPHTPAEYLFAEGFSWPGTPQGGMYELFPLTLSLVILYPLLVATVYLLERAAVWLTRL
;
A
#
# COMPACT_ATOMS: atom_id res chain seq x y z
N MET A 1 -1.17 5.35 -28.81
CA MET A 1 -0.01 4.64 -28.21
C MET A 1 0.77 5.51 -27.21
N ASN A 2 1.08 6.79 -27.49
CA ASN A 2 1.88 7.65 -26.60
C ASN A 2 1.22 7.91 -25.22
N LEU A 3 -0.09 8.17 -25.15
CA LEU A 3 -0.81 8.39 -23.89
C LEU A 3 -0.76 7.19 -22.93
N PHE A 4 -1.11 6.01 -23.43
CA PHE A 4 -1.11 4.77 -22.66
C PHE A 4 0.26 4.50 -22.02
N VAL A 5 1.33 4.70 -22.80
CA VAL A 5 2.72 4.54 -22.36
C VAL A 5 3.10 5.58 -21.30
N GLN A 6 2.71 6.85 -21.47
CA GLN A 6 2.96 7.91 -20.49
C GLN A 6 2.26 7.65 -19.15
N ALA A 7 0.99 7.25 -19.16
CA ALA A 7 0.24 6.94 -17.94
C ALA A 7 0.89 5.78 -17.17
N ILE A 8 1.33 4.73 -17.87
CA ILE A 8 2.05 3.59 -17.30
C ILE A 8 3.34 4.03 -16.62
N TYR A 9 4.17 4.85 -17.28
CA TYR A 9 5.45 5.27 -16.72
C TYR A 9 5.32 6.21 -15.53
N LEU A 10 4.34 7.13 -15.55
CA LEU A 10 4.09 8.03 -14.43
C LEU A 10 3.59 7.28 -13.19
N ALA A 11 2.61 6.38 -13.35
CA ALA A 11 2.12 5.54 -12.26
C ALA A 11 3.22 4.61 -11.71
N SER A 12 4.02 4.02 -12.58
CA SER A 12 5.16 3.16 -12.18
C SER A 12 6.24 3.94 -11.44
N GLY A 13 6.60 5.14 -11.91
CA GLY A 13 7.60 5.99 -11.27
C GLY A 13 7.20 6.43 -9.86
N LEU A 14 5.95 6.88 -9.69
CA LEU A 14 5.39 7.23 -8.38
C LEU A 14 5.39 6.02 -7.44
N SER A 15 4.96 4.86 -7.93
CA SER A 15 4.92 3.61 -7.15
C SER A 15 6.31 3.23 -6.63
N LEU A 16 7.35 3.32 -7.47
CA LEU A 16 8.74 3.06 -7.05
C LEU A 16 9.20 4.01 -5.96
N ALA A 17 8.91 5.31 -6.09
CA ALA A 17 9.25 6.30 -5.09
C ALA A 17 8.59 5.96 -3.75
N TYR A 18 7.32 5.58 -3.76
CA TYR A 18 6.60 5.19 -2.54
C TYR A 18 7.12 3.91 -1.91
N ILE A 19 7.36 2.86 -2.70
CA ILE A 19 7.96 1.62 -2.20
C ILE A 19 9.31 1.94 -1.56
N PHE A 20 10.14 2.76 -2.20
CA PHE A 20 11.41 3.18 -1.64
C PHE A 20 11.24 3.89 -0.29
N LEU A 21 10.34 4.86 -0.18
CA LEU A 21 10.10 5.61 1.06
C LEU A 21 9.59 4.72 2.20
N VAL A 22 8.63 3.83 1.91
CA VAL A 22 8.06 2.91 2.91
C VAL A 22 9.08 1.84 3.30
N TYR A 23 9.82 1.28 2.34
CA TYR A 23 10.88 0.31 2.60
C TYR A 23 11.97 0.89 3.51
N ARG A 24 12.35 2.16 3.29
CA ARG A 24 13.31 2.90 4.13
C ARG A 24 12.75 3.31 5.49
N SER A 25 11.47 3.05 5.75
CA SER A 25 10.87 3.41 7.04
C SER A 25 11.40 2.57 8.20
N ASN A 26 12.01 1.40 7.96
CA ASN A 26 12.76 0.69 8.98
C ASN A 26 14.29 0.90 8.80
N PRO A 27 14.94 1.77 9.60
CA PRO A 27 16.39 1.96 9.52
C PRO A 27 17.17 0.90 10.32
N LEU A 28 16.52 0.12 11.18
CA LEU A 28 17.18 -0.88 12.01
C LEU A 28 17.41 -2.17 11.24
N ARG A 29 16.47 -2.53 10.36
CA ARG A 29 16.50 -3.76 9.57
C ARG A 29 15.94 -3.54 8.17
N ARG A 30 16.51 -4.24 7.20
CA ARG A 30 15.95 -4.38 5.86
C ARG A 30 15.01 -5.58 5.78
N LEU A 31 13.88 -5.39 5.12
CA LEU A 31 12.92 -6.48 4.90
C LEU A 31 13.37 -7.32 3.70
N PRO A 32 13.19 -8.65 3.73
CA PRO A 32 13.48 -9.53 2.60
C PRO A 32 12.79 -9.07 1.32
N ALA A 33 13.57 -8.89 0.25
CA ALA A 33 13.08 -8.38 -1.03
C ALA A 33 11.98 -9.27 -1.63
N SER A 34 12.07 -10.59 -1.44
CA SER A 34 11.06 -11.56 -1.89
C SER A 34 9.70 -11.30 -1.25
N ARG A 35 9.65 -11.03 0.06
CA ARG A 35 8.41 -10.76 0.81
C ARG A 35 7.81 -9.41 0.44
N VAL A 36 8.65 -8.40 0.27
CA VAL A 36 8.26 -7.09 -0.26
C VAL A 36 7.62 -7.23 -1.65
N THR A 37 8.23 -8.03 -2.52
CA THR A 37 7.72 -8.27 -3.88
C THR A 37 6.39 -9.02 -3.85
N ILE A 38 6.26 -10.05 -3.01
CA ILE A 38 4.99 -10.77 -2.82
C ILE A 38 3.90 -9.81 -2.36
N SER A 39 4.17 -8.97 -1.34
CA SER A 39 3.20 -7.97 -0.87
C SER A 39 2.74 -7.04 -1.98
N PHE A 40 3.68 -6.53 -2.79
CA PHE A 40 3.38 -5.66 -3.93
C PHE A 40 2.52 -6.37 -4.99
N VAL A 41 2.91 -7.57 -5.43
CA VAL A 41 2.18 -8.33 -6.45
C VAL A 41 0.80 -8.73 -5.96
N VAL A 42 0.65 -9.10 -4.69
CA VAL A 42 -0.66 -9.38 -4.09
C VAL A 42 -1.54 -8.13 -4.13
N GLY A 43 -0.98 -6.95 -3.88
CA GLY A 43 -1.66 -5.68 -4.05
C GLY A 43 -2.15 -5.45 -5.48
N MET A 44 -1.29 -5.71 -6.47
CA MET A 44 -1.66 -5.63 -7.89
C MET A 44 -2.82 -6.56 -8.23
N LEU A 45 -2.77 -7.81 -7.73
CA LEU A 45 -3.82 -8.80 -7.98
C LEU A 45 -5.13 -8.49 -7.25
N ALA A 46 -5.09 -7.73 -6.15
CA ALA A 46 -6.28 -7.31 -5.39
C ALA A 46 -7.27 -6.49 -6.24
N VAL A 47 -6.79 -5.83 -7.29
CA VAL A 47 -7.61 -5.09 -8.24
C VAL A 47 -8.66 -5.98 -8.92
N ILE A 48 -8.27 -7.20 -9.30
CA ILE A 48 -9.11 -8.12 -10.09
C ILE A 48 -10.43 -8.44 -9.35
N PRO A 49 -10.41 -8.98 -8.11
CA PRO A 49 -11.64 -9.24 -7.38
C PRO A 49 -12.44 -7.97 -7.07
N VAL A 50 -11.80 -6.81 -6.85
CA VAL A 50 -12.51 -5.53 -6.68
C VAL A 50 -13.34 -5.20 -7.92
N ILE A 51 -12.74 -5.26 -9.11
CA ILE A 51 -13.43 -4.96 -10.37
C ILE A 51 -14.57 -5.93 -10.62
N LEU A 52 -14.36 -7.22 -10.37
CA LEU A 52 -15.42 -8.23 -10.50
C LEU A 52 -16.59 -7.96 -9.56
N ILE A 53 -16.32 -7.65 -8.28
CA ILE A 53 -17.36 -7.31 -7.31
C ILE A 53 -18.15 -6.07 -7.76
N LYS A 54 -17.45 -5.02 -8.22
CA LYS A 54 -18.08 -3.78 -8.70
C LYS A 54 -18.88 -3.94 -10.00
N HIS A 55 -18.57 -4.94 -10.82
CA HIS A 55 -19.38 -5.27 -12.00
C HIS A 55 -20.63 -6.07 -11.65
N ILE A 56 -20.53 -7.02 -10.70
CA ILE A 56 -21.64 -7.88 -10.30
C ILE A 56 -22.66 -7.12 -9.45
N LEU A 57 -22.17 -6.22 -8.59
CA LEU A 57 -23.00 -5.42 -7.69
C LEU A 57 -23.12 -3.99 -8.24
N PRO A 58 -24.33 -3.46 -8.49
CA PRO A 58 -24.54 -2.12 -9.03
C PRO A 58 -24.29 -1.03 -7.97
N LEU A 59 -23.07 -0.98 -7.44
CA LEU A 59 -22.67 -0.13 -6.31
C LEU A 59 -22.17 1.24 -6.75
N SER A 60 -22.24 1.54 -8.04
CA SER A 60 -21.91 2.83 -8.64
C SER A 60 -23.06 3.84 -8.59
N GLU A 61 -24.31 3.39 -8.40
CA GLU A 61 -25.50 4.26 -8.47
C GLU A 61 -25.95 4.84 -7.11
N GLY A 62 -25.06 4.84 -6.12
CA GLY A 62 -25.35 5.38 -4.78
C GLY A 62 -25.08 6.88 -4.63
N SER A 63 -25.49 7.43 -3.47
CA SER A 63 -25.04 8.77 -3.06
C SER A 63 -23.51 8.82 -2.97
N THR A 64 -22.90 9.99 -3.09
CA THR A 64 -21.43 10.12 -3.04
C THR A 64 -20.85 9.58 -1.74
N LEU A 65 -21.56 9.72 -0.62
CA LEU A 65 -21.19 9.09 0.66
C LEU A 65 -21.16 7.57 0.55
N PHE A 66 -22.19 6.97 -0.04
CA PHE A 66 -22.25 5.53 -0.26
C PHE A 66 -21.13 5.06 -1.18
N THR A 67 -20.91 5.73 -2.31
CA THR A 67 -19.86 5.34 -3.25
C THR A 67 -18.47 5.49 -2.64
N SER A 68 -18.25 6.50 -1.81
CA SER A 68 -16.93 6.77 -1.20
C SER A 68 -16.58 5.82 -0.07
N PHE A 69 -17.50 5.54 0.84
CA PHE A 69 -17.22 4.69 2.01
C PHE A 69 -17.54 3.21 1.78
N ILE A 70 -18.55 2.89 0.98
CA ILE A 70 -19.00 1.50 0.79
C ILE A 70 -18.43 0.94 -0.50
N SER A 71 -18.71 1.57 -1.65
CA SER A 71 -18.31 1.05 -2.96
C SER A 71 -16.78 1.08 -3.17
N ALA A 72 -16.14 2.20 -2.80
CA ALA A 72 -14.69 2.33 -2.83
C ALA A 72 -14.08 1.84 -1.52
N GLY A 73 -14.29 2.56 -0.40
CA GLY A 73 -13.63 2.26 0.88
C GLY A 73 -13.81 0.81 1.36
N MET A 74 -15.04 0.37 1.62
CA MET A 74 -15.28 -0.94 2.24
C MET A 74 -14.87 -2.11 1.35
N ILE A 75 -15.17 -2.07 0.05
CA ILE A 75 -14.87 -3.18 -0.86
C ILE A 75 -13.38 -3.27 -1.17
N GLU A 76 -12.74 -2.15 -1.50
CA GLU A 76 -11.33 -2.14 -1.85
C GLU A 76 -10.48 -2.52 -0.64
N GLU A 77 -10.71 -1.87 0.51
CA GLU A 77 -10.00 -2.22 1.73
C GLU A 77 -10.34 -3.64 2.19
N GLY A 78 -11.59 -4.10 1.99
CA GLY A 78 -12.01 -5.45 2.37
C GLY A 78 -11.22 -6.52 1.63
N VAL A 79 -11.07 -6.36 0.32
CA VAL A 79 -10.27 -7.26 -0.51
C VAL A 79 -8.80 -7.23 -0.11
N LYS A 80 -8.21 -6.04 0.08
CA LYS A 80 -6.81 -5.91 0.51
C LYS A 80 -6.57 -6.59 1.86
N PHE A 81 -7.46 -6.40 2.83
CA PHE A 81 -7.40 -7.06 4.12
C PHE A 81 -7.50 -8.58 4.00
N ALA A 82 -8.39 -9.09 3.15
CA ALA A 82 -8.53 -10.51 2.91
C ALA A 82 -7.25 -11.11 2.32
N LEU A 83 -6.65 -10.46 1.31
CA LEU A 83 -5.40 -10.92 0.71
C LEU A 83 -4.19 -10.75 1.64
N MET A 84 -4.13 -9.67 2.42
CA MET A 84 -3.13 -9.49 3.48
C MET A 84 -3.22 -10.63 4.51
N ALA A 85 -4.43 -11.00 4.94
CA ALA A 85 -4.65 -12.11 5.87
C ALA A 85 -4.28 -13.48 5.26
N ALA A 86 -4.49 -13.65 3.95
CA ALA A 86 -4.10 -14.87 3.23
C ALA A 86 -2.58 -14.96 2.99
N THR A 87 -1.87 -13.83 2.97
CA THR A 87 -0.46 -13.76 2.54
C THR A 87 0.45 -13.20 3.64
N ILE A 88 0.51 -11.88 3.82
CA ILE A 88 1.40 -11.19 4.77
C ILE A 88 1.25 -11.73 6.19
N TRP A 89 0.02 -11.99 6.63
CA TRP A 89 -0.24 -12.51 7.98
C TRP A 89 0.39 -13.89 8.24
N ARG A 90 0.67 -14.65 7.16
CA ARG A 90 1.31 -15.97 7.20
C ARG A 90 2.83 -15.89 7.27
N PHE A 91 3.43 -14.71 7.10
CA PHE A 91 4.87 -14.55 7.30
C PHE A 91 5.23 -14.86 8.77
N SER A 92 6.32 -15.59 8.94
CA SER A 92 6.88 -16.01 10.23
C SER A 92 8.21 -15.31 10.47
N PHE A 93 8.75 -15.43 11.67
CA PHE A 93 10.14 -15.05 11.91
C PHE A 93 11.08 -15.85 10.97
N PRO A 94 12.13 -15.24 10.40
CA PRO A 94 12.52 -13.84 10.56
C PRO A 94 11.78 -12.87 9.61
N ASP A 95 11.10 -13.34 8.57
CA ASP A 95 10.42 -12.50 7.55
C ASP A 95 9.47 -11.43 8.11
N LEU A 96 8.81 -11.75 9.23
CA LEU A 96 7.98 -10.83 10.01
C LEU A 96 8.40 -10.90 11.48
N SER A 97 9.25 -9.97 11.90
CA SER A 97 9.90 -9.99 13.22
C SER A 97 9.36 -8.93 14.17
N GLU A 98 8.84 -7.81 13.65
CA GLU A 98 8.31 -6.73 14.49
C GLU A 98 7.02 -6.09 13.92
N PRO A 99 6.23 -5.35 14.73
CA PRO A 99 5.01 -4.69 14.25
C PRO A 99 5.23 -3.77 13.05
N LEU A 100 6.38 -3.09 12.97
CA LEU A 100 6.71 -2.19 11.87
C LEU A 100 6.90 -2.92 10.53
N ASP A 101 7.32 -4.19 10.56
CA ASP A 101 7.44 -5.00 9.33
C ASP A 101 6.07 -5.17 8.67
N LEU A 102 5.01 -5.42 9.46
CA LEU A 102 3.64 -5.54 8.94
C LEU A 102 3.14 -4.22 8.34
N VAL A 103 3.43 -3.09 9.01
CA VAL A 103 3.11 -1.74 8.50
C VAL A 103 3.69 -1.55 7.10
N ILE A 104 4.96 -1.89 6.93
CA ILE A 104 5.69 -1.74 5.65
C ILE A 104 5.11 -2.69 4.60
N TYR A 105 4.94 -3.97 4.91
CA TYR A 105 4.37 -4.93 3.96
C TYR A 105 2.95 -4.56 3.53
N PHE A 106 2.11 -4.10 4.46
CA PHE A 106 0.73 -3.75 4.12
C PHE A 106 0.65 -2.43 3.34
N GLY A 107 1.48 -1.44 3.68
CA GLY A 107 1.66 -0.25 2.85
C GLY A 107 2.12 -0.55 1.43
N ILE A 108 3.03 -1.52 1.26
CA ILE A 108 3.52 -1.97 -0.06
C ILE A 108 2.42 -2.70 -0.86
N LEU A 109 1.57 -3.49 -0.19
CA LEU A 109 0.35 -4.03 -0.80
C LEU A 109 -0.55 -2.90 -1.30
N GLY A 110 -0.72 -1.84 -0.51
CA GLY A 110 -1.42 -0.62 -0.92
C GLY A 110 -0.83 0.04 -2.17
N VAL A 111 0.51 0.13 -2.29
CA VAL A 111 1.16 0.61 -3.53
C VAL A 111 0.77 -0.28 -4.71
N GLY A 112 0.85 -1.60 -4.53
CA GLY A 112 0.53 -2.57 -5.57
C GLY A 112 -0.89 -2.45 -6.08
N PHE A 113 -1.85 -2.17 -5.18
CA PHE A 113 -3.23 -1.89 -5.57
C PHE A 113 -3.35 -0.54 -6.30
N GLY A 114 -2.73 0.51 -5.74
CA GLY A 114 -2.80 1.88 -6.24
C GLY A 114 -2.23 2.05 -7.65
N ILE A 115 -1.23 1.27 -8.07
CA ILE A 115 -0.61 1.42 -9.39
C ILE A 115 -1.59 1.20 -10.56
N TYR A 116 -2.52 0.26 -10.41
CA TYR A 116 -3.54 0.04 -11.42
C TYR A 116 -4.56 1.17 -11.40
N GLU A 117 -5.01 1.55 -10.22
CA GLU A 117 -6.03 2.59 -10.06
C GLU A 117 -5.49 3.94 -10.58
N ASP A 118 -4.24 4.28 -10.29
CA ASP A 118 -3.55 5.47 -10.82
C ASP A 118 -3.55 5.46 -12.34
N PHE A 119 -3.22 4.31 -12.96
CA PHE A 119 -3.30 4.19 -14.41
C PHE A 119 -4.72 4.30 -14.93
N SER A 120 -5.69 3.65 -14.30
CA SER A 120 -7.09 3.69 -14.73
C SER A 120 -7.62 5.12 -14.69
N TYR A 121 -7.34 5.88 -13.62
CA TYR A 121 -7.71 7.30 -13.53
C TYR A 121 -6.99 8.17 -14.56
N LEU A 122 -5.68 7.99 -14.72
CA LEU A 122 -4.89 8.75 -15.70
C LEU A 122 -5.38 8.48 -17.12
N PHE A 123 -5.62 7.21 -17.47
CA PHE A 123 -6.05 6.81 -18.79
C PHE A 123 -7.50 7.24 -19.05
N SER A 124 -8.46 6.82 -18.23
CA SER A 124 -9.88 7.13 -18.43
C SER A 124 -10.18 8.63 -18.37
N GLY A 125 -9.49 9.38 -17.49
CA GLY A 125 -9.69 10.81 -17.33
C GLY A 125 -9.09 11.66 -18.44
N THR A 126 -8.12 11.14 -19.21
CA THR A 126 -7.48 11.87 -20.31
C THR A 126 -7.84 11.35 -21.70
N TYR A 127 -8.40 10.14 -21.81
CA TYR A 127 -8.63 9.47 -23.09
C TYR A 127 -9.48 10.29 -24.06
N SER A 128 -10.64 10.80 -23.60
CA SER A 128 -11.55 11.59 -24.45
C SER A 128 -10.93 12.89 -24.96
N VAL A 129 -10.14 13.56 -24.12
CA VAL A 129 -9.44 14.79 -24.47
C VAL A 129 -8.29 14.52 -25.44
N TRP A 130 -7.56 13.43 -25.22
CA TRP A 130 -6.49 12.98 -26.12
C TRP A 130 -7.03 12.59 -27.50
N GLU A 131 -8.17 11.88 -27.55
CA GLU A 131 -8.85 11.50 -28.79
C GLU A 131 -9.36 12.73 -29.56
N ALA A 132 -9.82 13.77 -28.86
CA ALA A 132 -10.25 15.03 -29.46
C ALA A 132 -9.10 15.86 -30.07
N GLY A 133 -7.84 15.51 -29.80
CA GLY A 133 -6.66 16.17 -30.39
C GLY A 133 -6.27 17.53 -29.80
N ASP A 134 -6.94 18.00 -28.74
CA ASP A 134 -6.55 19.22 -28.02
C ASP A 134 -5.37 18.94 -27.06
N ILE A 135 -4.16 19.10 -27.58
CA ILE A 135 -2.92 18.89 -26.84
C ILE A 135 -2.84 19.81 -25.60
N GLY A 136 -3.33 21.05 -25.69
CA GLY A 136 -3.29 22.02 -24.60
C GLY A 136 -4.20 21.61 -23.45
N GLN A 137 -5.43 21.19 -23.76
CA GLN A 137 -6.36 20.67 -22.76
C GLN A 137 -5.88 19.34 -22.18
N PHE A 138 -5.34 18.45 -23.02
CA PHE A 138 -4.76 17.19 -22.60
C PHE A 138 -3.70 17.40 -21.51
N HIS A 139 -2.72 18.29 -21.73
CA HIS A 139 -1.69 18.58 -20.73
C HIS A 139 -2.27 19.13 -19.43
N ARG A 140 -3.29 19.99 -19.48
CA ARG A 140 -3.94 20.53 -18.27
C ARG A 140 -4.62 19.43 -17.47
N VAL A 141 -5.41 18.57 -18.12
CA VAL A 141 -6.13 17.48 -17.44
C VAL A 141 -5.14 16.45 -16.88
N LEU A 142 -4.12 16.06 -17.67
CA LEU A 142 -3.07 15.16 -17.21
C LEU A 142 -2.36 15.71 -15.98
N GLN A 143 -1.99 17.00 -15.97
CA GLN A 143 -1.32 17.61 -14.82
C GLN A 143 -2.17 17.58 -13.56
N VAL A 144 -3.47 17.90 -13.66
CA VAL A 144 -4.40 17.86 -12.51
C VAL A 144 -4.52 16.43 -11.96
N LEU A 145 -4.68 15.44 -12.85
CA LEU A 145 -4.80 14.04 -12.44
C LEU A 145 -3.49 13.52 -11.83
N VAL A 146 -2.34 13.83 -12.42
CA VAL A 146 -1.03 13.45 -11.85
C VAL A 146 -0.84 14.07 -10.46
N ILE A 147 -1.21 15.33 -10.25
CA ILE A 147 -1.12 15.96 -8.93
C ILE A 147 -2.08 15.29 -7.93
N ALA A 148 -3.31 15.00 -8.33
CA ALA A 148 -4.29 14.33 -7.49
C ALA A 148 -3.86 12.90 -7.09
N ARG A 149 -3.20 12.19 -8.02
CA ARG A 149 -2.72 10.80 -7.82
C ARG A 149 -1.30 10.72 -7.28
N ALA A 150 -0.55 11.84 -7.26
CA ALA A 150 0.72 11.98 -6.54
C ALA A 150 0.54 12.01 -5.00
N PHE A 151 -0.68 11.78 -4.50
CA PHE A 151 -0.91 11.50 -3.11
C PHE A 151 -0.75 10.00 -2.82
N PRO A 152 0.09 9.59 -1.83
CA PRO A 152 0.23 8.20 -1.43
C PRO A 152 -0.96 7.67 -0.59
N GLY A 153 -2.19 7.82 -1.08
CA GLY A 153 -3.41 7.51 -0.31
C GLY A 153 -3.44 6.07 0.17
N HIS A 154 -3.52 5.11 -0.76
CA HIS A 154 -3.55 3.68 -0.44
C HIS A 154 -2.41 3.26 0.49
N ILE A 155 -1.21 3.82 0.27
CA ILE A 155 -0.05 3.54 1.10
C ILE A 155 -0.27 3.99 2.53
N LEU A 156 -0.75 5.21 2.74
CA LEU A 156 -0.97 5.76 4.07
C LEU A 156 -2.16 5.10 4.76
N PHE A 157 -3.24 4.79 4.04
CA PHE A 157 -4.40 4.10 4.61
C PHE A 157 -4.00 2.71 5.12
N ASP A 158 -3.33 1.94 4.27
CA ASP A 158 -2.88 0.59 4.58
C ASP A 158 -1.76 0.61 5.63
N SER A 159 -0.82 1.55 5.57
CA SER A 159 0.25 1.66 6.57
C SER A 159 -0.28 2.08 7.94
N LEU A 160 -1.21 3.04 8.01
CA LEU A 160 -1.81 3.49 9.27
C LEU A 160 -2.64 2.38 9.92
N ALA A 161 -3.46 1.67 9.14
CA ALA A 161 -4.14 0.46 9.59
C ALA A 161 -3.14 -0.64 9.98
N GLY A 162 -2.02 -0.72 9.26
CA GLY A 162 -0.89 -1.61 9.51
C GLY A 162 -0.30 -1.48 10.92
N PHE A 163 -0.35 -0.30 11.56
CA PHE A 163 0.10 -0.18 12.95
C PHE A 163 -0.80 -0.93 13.93
N LEU A 164 -2.12 -0.94 13.69
CA LEU A 164 -3.07 -1.71 14.49
C LEU A 164 -2.93 -3.22 14.22
N LEU A 165 -2.80 -3.60 12.95
CA LEU A 165 -2.57 -5.00 12.55
C LEU A 165 -1.24 -5.55 13.07
N GLY A 166 -0.17 -4.75 12.97
CA GLY A 166 1.15 -5.05 13.51
C GLY A 166 1.06 -5.31 15.00
N ARG A 167 0.36 -4.46 15.76
CA ARG A 167 0.10 -4.74 17.18
C ARG A 167 -0.72 -6.02 17.38
N ALA A 168 -1.79 -6.21 16.62
CA ALA A 168 -2.66 -7.37 16.71
C ALA A 168 -1.89 -8.69 16.53
N ARG A 169 -0.96 -8.73 15.58
CA ARG A 169 -0.19 -9.91 15.19
C ARG A 169 0.64 -10.52 16.32
N PHE A 170 1.06 -9.71 17.28
CA PHE A 170 1.86 -10.13 18.44
C PHE A 170 1.07 -10.21 19.75
N LEU A 171 -0.25 -9.98 19.74
CA LEU A 171 -1.09 -10.18 20.93
C LEU A 171 -1.37 -11.67 21.17
N THR A 172 -1.30 -12.12 22.42
CA THR A 172 -1.65 -13.50 22.81
C THR A 172 -3.18 -13.72 22.84
N SER A 173 -3.95 -12.75 23.35
CA SER A 173 -5.41 -12.83 23.44
C SER A 173 -6.07 -12.77 22.05
N ARG A 174 -6.76 -13.85 21.67
CA ARG A 174 -7.54 -13.93 20.41
C ARG A 174 -8.65 -12.89 20.34
N ARG A 175 -9.39 -12.68 21.43
CA ARG A 175 -10.49 -11.70 21.50
C ARG A 175 -9.97 -10.29 21.28
N THR A 176 -8.90 -9.92 22.00
CA THR A 176 -8.29 -8.60 21.87
C THR A 176 -7.74 -8.39 20.46
N ARG A 177 -7.05 -9.40 19.92
CA ARG A 177 -6.56 -9.41 18.54
C ARG A 177 -7.65 -9.13 17.51
N GLY A 178 -8.82 -9.77 17.64
CA GLY A 178 -9.97 -9.54 16.78
C GLY A 178 -10.40 -8.07 16.76
N TRP A 179 -10.50 -7.44 17.93
CA TRP A 179 -10.84 -6.01 18.02
C TRP A 179 -9.81 -5.08 17.36
N TRP A 180 -8.53 -5.40 17.46
CA TRP A 180 -7.49 -4.64 16.75
C TRP A 180 -7.60 -4.78 15.23
N ILE A 181 -7.94 -5.96 14.72
CA ILE A 181 -8.14 -6.20 13.28
C ILE A 181 -9.37 -5.44 12.78
N VAL A 182 -10.49 -5.50 13.51
CA VAL A 182 -11.71 -4.74 13.17
C VAL A 182 -11.43 -3.24 13.22
N GLY A 183 -10.72 -2.76 14.24
CA GLY A 183 -10.32 -1.36 14.35
C GLY A 183 -9.39 -0.92 13.22
N ALA A 184 -8.47 -1.78 12.79
CA ALA A 184 -7.60 -1.50 11.64
C ALA A 184 -8.41 -1.37 10.34
N PHE A 185 -9.36 -2.29 10.12
CA PHE A 185 -10.23 -2.27 8.94
C PHE A 185 -11.11 -1.02 8.93
N ALA A 186 -11.77 -0.72 10.05
CA ALA A 186 -12.58 0.48 10.19
C ALA A 186 -11.76 1.76 9.96
N LEU A 187 -10.51 1.79 10.45
CA LEU A 187 -9.60 2.91 10.20
C LEU A 187 -9.28 3.04 8.70
N ALA A 188 -8.91 1.96 8.01
CA ALA A 188 -8.61 2.00 6.58
C ALA A 188 -9.79 2.53 5.76
N VAL A 189 -11.00 1.99 6.01
CA VAL A 189 -12.24 2.43 5.35
C VAL A 189 -12.56 3.89 5.64
N ALA A 190 -12.40 4.32 6.90
CA ALA A 190 -12.63 5.70 7.28
C ALA A 190 -11.65 6.65 6.59
N LEU A 191 -10.36 6.31 6.58
CA LEU A 191 -9.33 7.14 5.94
C LEU A 191 -9.57 7.26 4.43
N HIS A 192 -9.81 6.13 3.77
CA HIS A 192 -10.05 6.09 2.34
C HIS A 192 -11.35 6.82 1.96
N GLY A 193 -12.47 6.53 2.64
CA GLY A 193 -13.74 7.20 2.38
C GLY A 193 -13.69 8.71 2.63
N SER A 194 -13.00 9.15 3.69
CA SER A 194 -12.74 10.58 3.94
C SER A 194 -11.92 11.22 2.84
N TYR A 195 -10.87 10.55 2.36
CA TYR A 195 -10.09 11.05 1.23
C TYR A 195 -10.96 11.26 -0.01
N ASN A 196 -11.78 10.28 -0.37
CA ASN A 196 -12.68 10.38 -1.52
C ASN A 196 -13.65 11.55 -1.37
N MET A 197 -14.21 11.77 -0.18
CA MET A 197 -15.07 12.93 0.10
C MET A 197 -14.35 14.26 -0.01
N ILE A 198 -13.15 14.37 0.54
CA ILE A 198 -12.37 15.61 0.50
C ILE A 198 -11.93 15.90 -0.93
N ALA A 199 -11.54 14.87 -1.69
CA ALA A 199 -11.17 15.01 -3.09
C ALA A 199 -12.33 15.51 -3.96
N VAL A 200 -13.57 15.07 -3.68
CA VAL A 200 -14.76 15.49 -4.43
C VAL A 200 -15.29 16.86 -3.98
N TYR A 201 -15.34 17.14 -2.67
CA TYR A 201 -16.06 18.29 -2.12
C TYR A 201 -15.18 19.32 -1.39
N GLY A 202 -14.02 18.92 -0.89
CA GLY A 202 -13.20 19.75 0.00
C GLY A 202 -12.31 20.75 -0.75
N GLY A 203 -11.92 20.46 -1.98
CA GLY A 203 -10.95 21.27 -2.73
C GLY A 203 -9.51 21.10 -2.20
N SER A 204 -8.57 21.87 -2.77
CA SER A 204 -7.14 21.59 -2.60
C SER A 204 -6.61 21.82 -1.18
N ILE A 205 -7.08 22.83 -0.45
CA ILE A 205 -6.57 23.16 0.88
C ILE A 205 -6.94 22.05 1.90
N PRO A 206 -8.21 21.62 2.03
CA PRO A 206 -8.55 20.50 2.89
C PRO A 206 -7.85 19.21 2.48
N LEU A 207 -7.71 18.95 1.18
CA LEU A 207 -6.98 17.79 0.68
C LEU A 207 -5.53 17.81 1.16
N LEU A 208 -4.77 18.86 0.88
CA LEU A 208 -3.38 18.99 1.32
C LEU A 208 -3.25 18.91 2.85
N THR A 209 -4.19 19.51 3.59
CA THR A 209 -4.21 19.43 5.06
C THR A 209 -4.38 17.98 5.52
N TYR A 210 -5.30 17.24 4.90
CA TYR A 210 -5.54 15.83 5.18
C TYR A 210 -4.27 14.99 4.93
N ILE A 211 -3.60 15.22 3.80
CA ILE A 211 -2.33 14.57 3.44
C ILE A 211 -1.27 14.81 4.52
N VAL A 212 -1.06 16.07 4.91
CA VAL A 212 -0.07 16.45 5.92
C VAL A 212 -0.37 15.79 7.26
N VAL A 213 -1.64 15.72 7.67
CA VAL A 213 -2.07 15.04 8.89
C VAL A 213 -1.74 13.55 8.84
N LEU A 214 -2.04 12.86 7.74
CA LEU A 214 -1.77 11.42 7.61
C LEU A 214 -0.27 11.11 7.58
N VAL A 215 0.52 11.91 6.87
CA VAL A 215 1.99 11.78 6.87
C VAL A 215 2.54 12.03 8.27
N GLY A 216 2.09 13.10 8.95
CA GLY A 216 2.48 13.39 10.33
C GLY A 216 2.13 12.26 11.31
N ALA A 217 0.94 11.70 11.18
CA ALA A 217 0.50 10.54 11.98
C ALA A 217 1.38 9.32 11.71
N PHE A 218 1.66 9.00 10.45
CA PHE A 218 2.54 7.90 10.08
C PHE A 218 3.94 8.07 10.68
N LEU A 219 4.56 9.26 10.52
CA LEU A 219 5.89 9.53 11.05
C LEU A 219 5.93 9.46 12.58
N HIS A 220 4.89 9.95 13.26
CA HIS A 220 4.76 9.86 14.71
C HIS A 220 4.68 8.40 15.19
N LEU A 221 3.77 7.61 14.61
CA LEU A 221 3.58 6.21 14.96
C LEU A 221 4.81 5.36 14.61
N ARG A 222 5.45 5.64 13.47
CA ARG A 222 6.72 5.03 13.06
C ARG A 222 7.80 5.25 14.11
N ARG A 223 7.97 6.48 14.60
CA ARG A 223 8.95 6.78 15.65
C ARG A 223 8.71 5.94 16.90
N ARG A 224 7.45 5.87 17.36
CA ARG A 224 7.04 5.05 18.51
C ARG A 224 7.29 3.56 18.29
N ALA A 225 7.07 3.06 17.08
CA ALA A 225 7.34 1.67 16.73
C ALA A 225 8.85 1.36 16.80
N LEU A 226 9.69 2.26 16.27
CA LEU A 226 11.15 2.11 16.33
C LEU A 226 11.71 2.17 17.76
N GLU A 227 11.09 2.95 18.65
CA GLU A 227 11.42 2.98 20.08
C GLU A 227 11.18 1.64 20.77
N ARG A 228 10.25 0.82 20.26
CA ARG A 228 9.87 -0.49 20.80
C ARG A 228 10.39 -1.66 19.97
N SER A 229 11.34 -1.40 19.07
CA SER A 229 11.84 -2.41 18.14
C SER A 229 12.74 -3.42 18.86
N PRO A 230 12.54 -4.73 18.66
CA PRO A 230 13.46 -5.76 19.17
C PRO A 230 14.89 -5.58 18.63
N PHE A 231 15.04 -5.05 17.42
CA PHE A 231 16.36 -4.79 16.83
C PHE A 231 17.11 -3.68 17.58
N ARG A 232 16.40 -2.62 18.00
CA ARG A 232 16.98 -1.59 18.86
C ARG A 232 17.38 -2.16 20.21
N ALA A 233 16.53 -2.99 20.81
CA ALA A 233 16.84 -3.64 22.08
C ALA A 233 18.02 -4.62 21.96
N THR A 234 18.15 -5.32 20.83
CA THR A 234 19.29 -6.21 20.54
C THR A 234 20.61 -5.44 20.55
N ILE A 235 20.65 -4.26 19.94
CA ILE A 235 21.83 -3.38 19.95
C ILE A 235 22.18 -2.98 21.39
N ALA A 236 21.20 -2.55 22.17
CA ALA A 236 21.39 -2.12 23.55
C ALA A 236 21.90 -3.28 24.44
N TYR A 237 21.31 -4.48 24.28
CA TYR A 237 21.72 -5.68 25.00
C TYR A 237 23.17 -6.07 24.71
N VAL A 238 23.56 -6.14 23.44
CA VAL A 238 24.94 -6.52 23.05
C VAL A 238 25.96 -5.48 23.51
N LYS A 239 25.58 -4.21 23.63
CA LYS A 239 26.43 -3.15 24.20
C LYS A 239 26.52 -3.16 25.73
N GLY A 240 25.74 -4.01 26.42
CA GLY A 240 25.64 -4.00 27.88
C GLY A 240 24.90 -2.79 28.43
N GLU A 241 24.04 -2.15 27.63
CA GLU A 241 23.22 -1.01 28.07
C GLU A 241 21.94 -1.47 28.81
N VAL A 242 21.50 -2.71 28.58
CA VAL A 242 20.28 -3.30 29.17
C VAL A 242 20.48 -4.81 29.38
N ASP A 243 20.12 -5.32 30.56
CA ASP A 243 20.20 -6.77 30.89
C ASP A 243 18.85 -7.49 30.84
N ASP A 244 17.73 -6.74 30.86
CA ASP A 244 16.37 -7.31 30.89
C ASP A 244 15.83 -7.56 29.47
N TRP A 245 15.76 -8.83 29.07
CA TRP A 245 15.31 -9.25 27.76
C TRP A 245 13.83 -9.66 27.75
N GLN A 246 12.99 -8.88 27.06
CA GLN A 246 11.52 -9.03 27.08
C GLN A 246 10.92 -9.47 25.74
N TYR A 247 11.73 -9.92 24.77
CA TYR A 247 11.27 -10.29 23.42
C TYR A 247 11.19 -11.81 23.24
N PRO A 248 10.29 -12.31 22.36
CA PRO A 248 10.01 -13.74 22.24
C PRO A 248 11.16 -14.57 21.65
N HIS A 249 12.02 -13.96 20.83
CA HIS A 249 13.22 -14.58 20.29
C HIS A 249 14.45 -14.09 21.05
N THR A 250 15.52 -14.86 21.08
CA THR A 250 16.78 -14.52 21.73
C THR A 250 17.50 -13.35 21.03
N PRO A 251 18.37 -12.60 21.72
CA PRO A 251 19.19 -11.57 21.09
C PRO A 251 20.01 -12.09 19.90
N ALA A 252 20.52 -13.33 19.99
CA ALA A 252 21.26 -13.98 18.92
C ALA A 252 20.39 -14.21 17.67
N GLU A 253 19.16 -14.70 17.83
CA GLU A 253 18.22 -14.87 16.70
C GLU A 253 17.94 -13.54 16.00
N TYR A 254 17.75 -12.45 16.74
CA TYR A 254 17.58 -11.12 16.13
C TYR A 254 18.87 -10.60 15.47
N LEU A 255 20.04 -10.85 16.07
CA LEU A 255 21.34 -10.46 15.53
C LEU A 255 21.59 -11.08 14.14
N PHE A 256 21.13 -12.31 13.95
CA PHE A 256 21.26 -13.05 12.68
C PHE A 256 19.98 -13.04 11.83
N ALA A 257 18.96 -12.26 12.20
CA ALA A 257 17.75 -12.13 11.41
C ALA A 257 18.08 -11.47 10.06
N GLU A 258 17.55 -12.03 8.97
CA GLU A 258 17.82 -11.56 7.61
C GLU A 258 17.58 -10.05 7.48
N GLY A 259 18.57 -9.32 6.95
CA GLY A 259 18.48 -7.87 6.72
C GLY A 259 18.75 -7.00 7.95
N PHE A 260 18.93 -7.59 9.14
CA PHE A 260 19.55 -6.88 10.26
C PHE A 260 21.07 -6.90 10.06
N SER A 261 21.71 -5.74 10.14
CA SER A 261 23.12 -5.59 9.70
C SER A 261 24.07 -5.12 10.78
N TRP A 262 23.59 -4.80 11.99
CA TRP A 262 24.44 -4.36 13.09
C TRP A 262 25.13 -5.57 13.76
N PRO A 263 26.42 -5.48 14.18
CA PRO A 263 27.30 -4.29 14.18
C PRO A 263 27.99 -4.00 12.84
N GLY A 264 27.75 -4.82 11.81
CA GLY A 264 28.27 -4.59 10.47
C GLY A 264 27.67 -3.36 9.76
N THR A 265 28.15 -3.11 8.55
CA THR A 265 27.59 -2.08 7.68
C THR A 265 26.40 -2.63 6.91
N PRO A 266 25.30 -1.88 6.76
CA PRO A 266 24.22 -2.25 5.85
C PRO A 266 24.79 -2.49 4.45
N GLN A 267 24.71 -3.72 3.93
CA GLN A 267 25.15 -4.00 2.57
C GLN A 267 24.23 -3.24 1.61
N GLY A 268 24.71 -2.17 0.99
CA GLY A 268 23.94 -1.37 0.04
C GLY A 268 23.85 -2.05 -1.33
N GLY A 269 22.66 -2.13 -1.91
CA GLY A 269 22.50 -2.60 -3.28
C GLY A 269 21.10 -2.33 -3.84
N MET A 270 21.04 -1.74 -5.03
CA MET A 270 19.80 -1.60 -5.81
C MET A 270 19.21 -2.95 -6.24
N TYR A 271 19.97 -4.04 -6.15
CA TYR A 271 19.55 -5.40 -6.48
C TYR A 271 18.35 -5.87 -5.65
N GLU A 272 18.13 -5.30 -4.46
CA GLU A 272 16.96 -5.58 -3.61
C GLU A 272 15.64 -5.05 -4.20
N LEU A 273 15.69 -4.07 -5.11
CA LEU A 273 14.53 -3.52 -5.82
C LEU A 273 14.35 -4.11 -7.22
N PHE A 274 15.31 -4.90 -7.72
CA PHE A 274 15.22 -5.52 -9.05
C PHE A 274 13.93 -6.31 -9.27
N PRO A 275 13.43 -7.11 -8.31
CA PRO A 275 12.16 -7.81 -8.49
C PRO A 275 10.98 -6.85 -8.66
N LEU A 276 11.00 -5.69 -7.99
CA LEU A 276 9.95 -4.67 -8.12
C LEU A 276 10.05 -3.97 -9.48
N THR A 277 11.26 -3.63 -9.93
CA THR A 277 11.48 -3.10 -11.28
C THR A 277 11.01 -4.11 -12.33
N LEU A 278 11.28 -5.40 -12.13
CA LEU A 278 10.82 -6.48 -13.00
C LEU A 278 9.29 -6.63 -12.98
N SER A 279 8.66 -6.54 -11.80
CA SER A 279 7.20 -6.52 -11.68
C SER A 279 6.58 -5.35 -12.43
N LEU A 280 7.21 -4.18 -12.41
CA LEU A 280 6.72 -3.00 -13.14
C LEU A 280 6.93 -3.10 -14.65
N VAL A 281 8.00 -3.74 -15.10
CA VAL A 281 8.27 -3.91 -16.54
C VAL A 281 7.41 -5.03 -17.13
N ILE A 282 7.13 -6.09 -16.37
CA ILE A 282 6.49 -7.31 -16.88
C ILE A 282 5.06 -7.46 -16.35
N LEU A 283 4.89 -7.52 -15.03
CA LEU A 283 3.59 -7.84 -14.44
C LEU A 283 2.59 -6.69 -14.60
N TYR A 284 3.06 -5.46 -14.65
CA TYR A 284 2.16 -4.31 -14.76
C TYR A 284 1.50 -4.19 -16.14
N PRO A 285 2.23 -4.29 -17.28
CA PRO A 285 1.58 -4.38 -18.59
C PRO A 285 0.64 -5.58 -18.71
N LEU A 286 1.01 -6.74 -18.14
CA LEU A 286 0.15 -7.93 -18.12
C LEU A 286 -1.12 -7.71 -17.30
N LEU A 287 -1.01 -7.05 -16.14
CA LEU A 287 -2.16 -6.68 -15.31
C LEU A 287 -3.10 -5.77 -16.10
N VAL A 288 -2.60 -4.70 -16.71
CA VAL A 288 -3.40 -3.77 -17.50
C VAL A 288 -4.12 -4.49 -18.64
N ALA A 289 -3.41 -5.35 -19.39
CA ALA A 289 -4.00 -6.14 -20.46
C ALA A 289 -5.09 -7.09 -19.95
N THR A 290 -4.82 -7.80 -18.84
CA THR A 290 -5.76 -8.74 -18.22
C THR A 290 -7.03 -8.04 -17.78
N VAL A 291 -6.89 -6.91 -17.08
CA VAL A 291 -8.04 -6.16 -16.59
C VAL A 291 -8.86 -5.60 -17.76
N TYR A 292 -8.22 -5.05 -18.79
CA TYR A 292 -8.90 -4.61 -20.00
C TYR A 292 -9.74 -5.72 -20.65
N LEU A 293 -9.17 -6.94 -20.76
CA LEU A 293 -9.88 -8.10 -21.31
C LEU A 293 -11.07 -8.52 -20.44
N LEU A 294 -10.91 -8.49 -19.11
CA LEU A 294 -11.98 -8.80 -18.16
C LEU A 294 -13.13 -7.78 -18.24
N GLU A 295 -12.83 -6.48 -18.29
CA GLU A 295 -13.85 -5.43 -18.46
C GLU A 295 -14.59 -5.58 -19.79
N ARG A 296 -13.86 -5.85 -20.89
CA ARG A 296 -14.46 -6.15 -22.20
C ARG A 296 -15.39 -7.36 -22.15
N ALA A 297 -14.98 -8.43 -21.50
CA ALA A 297 -15.79 -9.63 -21.35
C ALA A 297 -17.04 -9.37 -20.51
N ALA A 298 -16.91 -8.63 -19.41
CA ALA A 298 -18.04 -8.26 -18.56
C ALA A 298 -19.07 -7.43 -19.31
N VAL A 299 -18.65 -6.41 -20.07
CA VAL A 299 -19.55 -5.59 -20.91
C VAL A 299 -20.23 -6.41 -22.00
N TRP A 300 -19.53 -7.40 -22.58
CA TRP A 300 -20.13 -8.28 -23.58
C TRP A 300 -21.22 -9.17 -22.95
N LEU A 301 -20.96 -9.73 -21.76
CA LEU A 301 -21.89 -10.58 -21.03
C LEU A 301 -23.13 -9.84 -20.52
N THR A 302 -23.02 -8.55 -20.18
CA THR A 302 -24.16 -7.75 -19.71
C THR A 302 -25.00 -7.13 -20.84
N ARG A 303 -24.55 -7.22 -22.10
CA ARG A 303 -25.29 -6.78 -23.30
C ARG A 303 -26.08 -7.90 -23.99
N LEU A 304 -25.91 -9.15 -23.54
CA LEU A 304 -26.70 -10.32 -23.94
C LEU A 304 -27.90 -10.48 -23.01
#